data_AF-A0A942HZI9-F1
#
_entry.id   AF-A0A942HZI9-F1
#
_cell.length_a   1.000
_cell.length_b   1.000
_cell.length_c   1.000
_cell.angle_alpha   90.00
_cell.angle_beta   90.00
_cell.angle_gamma   90.00
#
_symmetry.space_group_name_H-M   'P 1'
#
loop_
_entity.id
_entity.type
_entity.pdbx_description
1 polymer ?
#
loop_
_entity_poly.entity_id
_entity_poly.type
_entity_poly.pdbx_seq_one_letter_code
_entity_poly.pdbx_strand_id
1 'polypeptide(L)'
;MNIVYAAKNTGEAEKKWNEDKTIDAWLVFNIWGTRNPDTAEIVKTEPELTIYRSMGTALAKGTKQKALAEEFVKYLEADSCRKIFVKEGWSQ
;
A
#
# COMPACT_ATOMS: atom_id res chain seq x y z
N MET A 1 20.65 14.41 11.50
CA MET A 1 19.92 13.83 10.33
C MET A 1 18.76 13.05 10.89
N ASN A 2 17.52 13.29 10.43
CA ASN A 2 16.32 12.70 11.04
C ASN A 2 15.90 11.35 10.42
N ILE A 3 16.42 11.03 9.23
CA ILE A 3 16.27 9.70 8.63
C ILE A 3 17.33 8.79 9.25
N VAL A 4 16.90 7.92 10.16
CA VAL A 4 17.79 6.98 10.87
C VAL A 4 17.91 5.63 10.17
N TYR A 5 16.96 5.30 9.28
CA TYR A 5 16.95 4.04 8.54
C TYR A 5 16.29 4.20 7.16
N ALA A 6 16.91 3.65 6.12
CA ALA A 6 16.38 3.59 4.77
C ALA A 6 16.24 2.11 4.33
N ALA A 7 15.02 1.58 4.46
CA ALA A 7 14.74 0.18 4.20
C ALA A 7 14.72 -0.16 2.70
N LYS A 8 15.08 -1.39 2.34
CA LYS A 8 15.01 -1.86 0.94
C LYS A 8 13.59 -2.17 0.46
N ASN A 9 12.68 -2.45 1.39
CA ASN A 9 11.27 -2.74 1.13
C ASN A 9 10.44 -2.50 2.41
N THR A 10 9.12 -2.53 2.26
CA THR A 10 8.18 -2.30 3.37
C THR A 10 8.28 -3.33 4.49
N GLY A 11 8.48 -4.61 4.20
CA GLY A 11 8.58 -5.64 5.26
C GLY A 11 9.81 -5.47 6.14
N GLU A 12 10.92 -5.01 5.57
CA GLU A 12 12.12 -4.65 6.33
C GLU A 12 11.89 -3.40 7.20
N ALA A 13 11.18 -2.40 6.67
CA ALA A 13 10.82 -1.20 7.44
C ALA A 13 9.89 -1.54 8.62
N GLU A 14 8.87 -2.38 8.40
CA GLU A 14 7.95 -2.85 9.43
C GLU A 14 8.68 -3.60 10.56
N LYS A 15 9.60 -4.51 10.20
CA LYS A 15 10.43 -5.20 11.19
C LYS A 15 11.21 -4.20 12.03
N LYS A 16 11.87 -3.23 11.38
CA LYS A 16 12.68 -2.21 12.07
C LYS A 16 11.83 -1.33 13.00
N TRP A 17 10.64 -0.91 12.55
CA TRP A 17 9.66 -0.18 13.36
C TRP A 17 9.25 -0.95 14.63
N ASN A 18 9.00 -2.25 14.49
CA ASN A 18 8.60 -3.08 15.61
C ASN A 18 9.74 -3.32 16.62
N GLU A 19 10.97 -3.47 16.14
CA GLU A 19 12.16 -3.77 16.96
C GLU A 19 12.79 -2.54 17.62
N ASP A 20 12.75 -1.37 16.97
CA ASP A 20 13.44 -0.16 17.42
C ASP A 20 12.46 0.90 17.92
N LYS A 21 12.31 0.98 19.25
CA LYS A 21 11.41 1.94 19.91
C LYS A 21 11.92 3.38 19.93
N THR A 22 13.10 3.64 19.35
CA THR A 22 13.62 5.01 19.18
C THR A 22 13.12 5.68 17.89
N ILE A 23 12.38 4.95 17.04
CA ILE A 23 11.81 5.48 15.81
C ILE A 23 10.42 6.04 16.10
N ASP A 24 10.26 7.34 15.91
CA ASP A 24 8.99 8.03 16.16
C ASP A 24 8.04 8.00 14.96
N ALA A 25 8.58 7.88 13.74
CA ALA A 25 7.79 7.95 12.52
C ALA A 25 8.28 6.99 11.44
N TRP A 26 7.33 6.41 10.69
CA TRP A 26 7.58 5.59 9.53
C TRP A 26 6.78 6.11 8.33
N LEU A 27 7.50 6.59 7.30
CA LEU A 27 6.89 7.02 6.04
C LEU A 27 6.49 5.80 5.20
N VAL A 28 5.19 5.56 5.08
CA VAL A 28 4.60 4.41 4.36
C VAL A 28 3.24 4.78 3.76
N PHE A 29 2.76 3.98 2.81
CA PHE A 29 1.40 4.11 2.30
C PHE A 29 0.36 3.75 3.38
N ASN A 30 -0.72 4.53 3.43
CA ASN A 30 -1.82 4.42 4.39
C ASN A 30 -2.49 3.03 4.47
N ILE A 31 -2.41 2.23 3.40
CA ILE A 31 -2.91 0.84 3.38
C ILE A 31 -2.31 -0.03 4.49
N TRP A 32 -1.08 0.28 4.93
CA TRP A 32 -0.41 -0.43 6.02
C TRP A 32 -0.98 -0.06 7.39
N GLY A 33 -1.21 1.23 7.63
CA GLY A 33 -1.87 1.68 8.87
C GLY A 33 -3.33 1.21 8.97
N THR A 34 -4.04 1.12 7.83
CA THR A 34 -5.43 0.64 7.79
C THR A 34 -5.56 -0.83 8.21
N ARG A 35 -4.54 -1.65 7.93
CA ARG A 35 -4.53 -3.08 8.27
C ARG A 35 -4.11 -3.36 9.71
N ASN A 36 -3.31 -2.48 10.30
CA ASN A 36 -2.74 -2.64 11.64
C ASN A 36 -3.10 -1.45 12.56
N PRO A 37 -4.40 -1.16 12.78
CA PRO A 37 -4.84 0.07 13.45
C PRO A 37 -4.35 0.18 14.91
N ASP A 38 -4.08 -0.95 15.57
CA ASP A 38 -3.64 -0.97 16.97
C ASP A 38 -2.12 -0.72 17.12
N THR A 39 -1.37 -0.69 16.01
CA THR A 39 0.11 -0.62 16.05
C THR A 39 0.64 0.82 16.03
N ALA A 40 -0.07 1.74 15.35
CA ALA A 40 0.33 3.13 15.24
C ALA A 40 -0.83 4.01 14.77
N GLU A 41 -0.74 5.31 15.04
CA GLU A 41 -1.64 6.32 14.49
C GLU A 41 -1.19 6.76 13.08
N ILE A 42 -2.14 6.93 12.17
CA ILE A 42 -1.88 7.54 10.85
C ILE A 42 -1.93 9.07 10.99
N VAL A 43 -0.78 9.71 10.85
CA VAL A 43 -0.69 11.18 10.76
C VAL A 43 -0.71 11.59 9.29
N LYS A 44 -1.66 12.45 8.91
CA LYS A 44 -1.74 12.98 7.53
C LYS A 44 -0.65 14.02 7.30
N THR A 45 -0.01 13.95 6.14
CA THR A 45 0.86 15.03 5.63
C THR A 45 0.03 16.19 5.13
N GLU A 46 0.67 17.35 4.99
CA GLU A 46 0.09 18.54 4.37
C GLU A 46 -0.34 18.22 2.92
N PRO A 47 -1.51 18.69 2.45
CA PRO A 47 -2.02 18.36 1.12
C PRO A 47 -1.04 18.64 -0.03
N GLU A 48 -0.28 19.73 0.07
CA GLU A 48 0.72 20.16 -0.90
C GLU A 48 2.01 19.31 -0.89
N LEU A 49 2.26 18.57 0.19
CA LEU A 49 3.42 17.67 0.32
C LEU A 49 3.02 16.20 0.14
N THR A 50 1.73 15.89 0.06
CA THR A 50 1.23 14.52 -0.02
C THR A 50 1.55 13.91 -1.38
N ILE A 51 2.19 12.73 -1.36
CA ILE A 51 2.57 12.00 -2.58
C ILE A 51 1.61 10.83 -2.79
N TYR A 52 0.97 10.80 -3.96
CA TYR A 52 0.15 9.68 -4.41
C TYR A 52 0.91 8.83 -5.44
N ARG A 53 0.71 7.51 -5.39
CA ARG A 53 1.18 6.56 -6.40
C ARG A 53 0.07 5.63 -6.81
N SER A 54 -0.08 5.41 -8.12
CA SER A 54 -1.05 4.48 -8.67
C SER A 54 -0.58 3.03 -8.61
N MET A 55 -1.54 2.10 -8.62
CA MET A 55 -1.30 0.68 -8.84
C MET A 55 -1.80 0.31 -10.23
N GLY A 56 -0.91 -0.23 -11.07
CA GLY A 56 -1.25 -0.74 -12.40
C GLY A 56 -1.38 -2.26 -12.42
N THR A 57 -2.16 -2.80 -13.36
CA THR A 57 -2.28 -4.24 -13.61
C THR A 57 -1.93 -4.54 -15.07
N ALA A 58 -1.26 -5.66 -15.32
CA ALA A 58 -0.93 -6.12 -16.67
C ALA A 58 -0.99 -7.64 -16.77
N LEU A 59 -1.31 -8.15 -17.96
CA LEU A 59 -1.32 -9.59 -18.24
C LEU A 59 0.10 -10.09 -18.55
N ALA A 60 0.50 -11.17 -17.90
CA ALA A 60 1.77 -11.83 -18.20
C ALA A 60 1.72 -12.48 -19.58
N LYS A 61 2.73 -12.21 -20.43
CA LYS A 61 2.79 -12.72 -21.81
C LYS A 61 2.69 -14.25 -21.93
N GLY A 62 3.21 -14.98 -20.95
CA GLY A 62 3.26 -16.46 -20.94
C GLY A 62 2.12 -17.14 -20.17
N THR A 63 1.02 -16.45 -19.86
CA THR A 63 -0.07 -17.06 -19.10
C THR A 63 -0.71 -18.23 -19.85
N LYS A 64 -0.88 -19.36 -19.16
CA LYS A 64 -1.63 -20.52 -19.69
C LYS A 64 -3.15 -20.34 -19.58
N GLN A 65 -3.60 -19.32 -18.85
CA GLN A 65 -5.00 -19.06 -18.52
C GLN A 65 -5.39 -17.63 -18.92
N LYS A 66 -5.18 -17.29 -20.19
CA LYS A 66 -5.37 -15.91 -20.69
C LYS A 66 -6.79 -15.39 -20.45
N ALA A 67 -7.80 -16.17 -20.80
CA ALA A 67 -9.21 -15.77 -20.64
C ALA A 67 -9.56 -15.50 -19.16
N LEU A 68 -9.18 -16.39 -18.25
CA LEU A 68 -9.42 -16.20 -16.81
C LEU A 68 -8.68 -14.97 -16.27
N ALA A 69 -7.46 -14.71 -16.75
CA ALA A 69 -6.71 -13.53 -16.35
C ALA A 69 -7.36 -12.24 -16.86
N GLU A 70 -7.90 -12.23 -18.09
CA GLU A 70 -8.67 -11.11 -18.65
C GLU A 70 -9.96 -10.86 -17.86
N GLU A 71 -10.68 -11.91 -17.49
CA GLU A 71 -11.88 -11.82 -16.64
C GLU A 71 -11.54 -11.22 -15.27
N PHE A 72 -10.42 -11.64 -14.67
CA PHE A 72 -9.98 -11.09 -13.39
C PHE A 72 -9.60 -9.61 -13.51
N VAL A 73 -8.88 -9.21 -14.55
CA VAL A 73 -8.56 -7.79 -14.81
C VAL A 73 -9.84 -6.97 -14.96
N LYS A 74 -10.83 -7.47 -15.69
CA LYS A 74 -12.14 -6.82 -15.80
C LYS A 74 -12.86 -6.72 -14.45
N TYR A 75 -12.74 -7.73 -13.60
CA TYR A 75 -13.29 -7.68 -12.25
C TYR A 75 -12.63 -6.62 -11.38
N LEU A 76 -11.32 -6.37 -11.51
CA LEU A 76 -10.62 -5.32 -10.78
C LEU A 76 -11.19 -3.91 -11.07
N GLU A 77 -11.78 -3.71 -12.24
CA GLU A 77 -12.42 -2.44 -12.65
C GLU A 77 -13.88 -2.32 -12.19
N ALA A 78 -14.49 -3.41 -11.70
CA ALA A 78 -15.89 -3.43 -11.31
C ALA A 78 -16.15 -2.64 -10.00
N ASP A 79 -17.35 -2.09 -9.87
CA ASP A 79 -17.79 -1.35 -8.68
C ASP A 79 -17.67 -2.15 -7.37
N SER A 80 -17.92 -3.47 -7.44
CA SER A 80 -17.74 -4.37 -6.30
C SER A 80 -16.29 -4.42 -5.84
N CYS A 81 -15.33 -4.46 -6.77
CA CYS A 81 -13.92 -4.47 -6.46
C CYS A 81 -13.46 -3.11 -5.95
N ARG A 82 -13.92 -2.01 -6.58
CA ARG A 82 -13.66 -0.63 -6.12
C ARG A 82 -14.00 -0.45 -4.63
N LYS A 83 -15.15 -0.96 -4.18
CA LYS A 83 -15.55 -0.90 -2.76
C LYS A 83 -14.56 -1.61 -1.82
N ILE A 84 -13.97 -2.71 -2.28
CA ILE A 84 -12.92 -3.43 -1.53
C ILE A 84 -11.67 -2.56 -1.42
N PHE A 85 -11.21 -1.98 -2.55
CA PHE A 85 -10.04 -1.11 -2.56
C PHE A 85 -10.20 0.11 -1.65
N VAL A 86 -11.36 0.78 -1.69
CA VAL A 86 -11.66 1.91 -0.79
C VAL A 86 -11.62 1.50 0.67
N LYS A 87 -12.20 0.34 1.02
CA LYS A 87 -12.15 -0.19 2.39
C LYS A 87 -10.71 -0.44 2.87
N GLU A 88 -9.82 -0.85 1.97
CA GLU A 88 -8.40 -1.10 2.24
C GLU A 88 -7.53 0.17 2.21
N GLY A 89 -8.12 1.36 2.02
CA GLY A 89 -7.43 2.65 2.07
C GLY A 89 -7.02 3.23 0.71
N TRP A 90 -7.41 2.62 -0.41
CA TRP A 90 -7.14 3.20 -1.73
C TRP A 90 -8.12 4.33 -2.06
N SER A 91 -7.59 5.42 -2.63
CA SER A 91 -8.39 6.52 -3.18
C SER A 91 -8.56 6.39 -4.69
N GLN A 92 -9.65 6.94 -5.23
CA GLN A 92 -9.88 7.10 -6.66
C GLN A 92 -10.04 8.57 -7.03
#